data_AF-A0A0A0V586-F1
#
_entry.id   AF-A0A0A0V586-F1
#
_cell.length_a   1.000
_cell.length_b   1.000
_cell.length_c   1.000
_cell.angle_alpha   90.00
_cell.angle_beta   90.00
_cell.angle_gamma   90.00
#
_symmetry.space_group_name_H-M   'P 1'
#
loop_
_entity.id
_entity.type
_entity.pdbx_description
1 polymer ?
#
loop_
_entity_poly.entity_id
_entity_poly.type
_entity_poly.pdbx_seq_one_letter_code
_entity_poly.pdbx_strand_id
1 'polypeptide(L)'
;MVEVLVFVVGLVKIVFSLKSVVVLLISMELLSLALMCLCWGCYWVYGVWFLMVMVVHSVIGMLVLLWVIRYFGSDKVGSFV
;
A
#
# COMPACT_ATOMS: atom_id res chain seq x y z
N MET A 1 -16.00 -13.02 -2.54
CA MET A 1 -16.05 -12.96 -1.05
C MET A 1 -14.65 -12.84 -0.43
N VAL A 2 -13.69 -13.68 -0.81
CA VAL A 2 -12.31 -13.64 -0.27
C VAL A 2 -11.62 -12.29 -0.51
N GLU A 3 -11.79 -11.69 -1.69
CA GLU A 3 -11.15 -10.43 -2.07
C GLU A 3 -11.63 -9.24 -1.23
N VAL A 4 -12.93 -9.22 -0.92
CA VAL A 4 -13.54 -8.20 -0.04
C VAL A 4 -13.03 -8.36 1.39
N LEU A 5 -12.83 -9.60 1.87
CA LEU A 5 -12.21 -9.85 3.17
C LEU A 5 -10.77 -9.35 3.23
N VAL A 6 -9.97 -9.59 2.18
CA VAL A 6 -8.59 -9.07 2.08
C VAL A 6 -8.58 -7.55 2.07
N PHE A 7 -9.51 -6.92 1.36
CA PHE A 7 -9.67 -5.46 1.33
C PHE A 7 -10.00 -4.88 2.72
N VAL A 8 -10.98 -5.47 3.42
CA VAL A 8 -11.36 -5.03 4.78
C VAL A 8 -10.21 -5.23 5.77
N VAL A 9 -9.51 -6.37 5.70
CA VAL A 9 -8.34 -6.63 6.56
C VAL A 9 -7.20 -5.64 6.26
N GLY A 10 -6.96 -5.31 5.00
CA GLY A 10 -5.98 -4.30 4.58
C GLY A 10 -6.31 -2.92 5.16
N LEU A 11 -7.57 -2.48 5.02
CA LEU A 11 -8.06 -1.22 5.60
C LEU A 11 -7.90 -1.15 7.11
N VAL A 12 -8.32 -2.21 7.83
CA VAL A 12 -8.20 -2.26 9.29
C VAL A 12 -6.72 -2.19 9.72
N LYS A 13 -5.82 -2.85 8.97
CA LYS A 13 -4.37 -2.77 9.24
C LYS A 13 -3.80 -1.37 9.04
N ILE A 14 -4.22 -0.65 7.99
CA ILE A 14 -3.79 0.73 7.74
C ILE A 14 -4.21 1.64 8.92
N VAL A 15 -5.45 1.50 9.39
CA VAL A 15 -6.02 2.36 10.44
C VAL A 15 -5.43 2.07 11.83
N PHE A 16 -5.22 0.79 12.17
CA PHE A 16 -4.82 0.41 13.54
C PHE A 16 -3.32 0.09 13.71
N SER A 17 -2.53 -0.07 12.64
CA SER A 17 -1.15 -0.59 12.72
C SER A 17 -0.11 0.33 12.10
N LEU A 18 -0.06 1.59 12.55
CA LEU A 18 0.96 2.59 12.19
C LEU A 18 2.31 2.38 12.92
N LYS A 19 2.70 1.13 13.23
CA LYS A 19 3.96 0.87 13.95
C LYS A 19 5.20 1.21 13.12
N SER A 20 5.12 1.08 11.80
CA SER A 20 6.21 1.34 10.87
C SER A 20 5.66 1.81 9.53
N VAL A 21 6.36 2.75 8.89
CA VAL A 21 6.04 3.25 7.54
C VAL A 21 6.05 2.12 6.52
N VAL A 22 6.91 1.10 6.72
CA VAL A 22 6.99 -0.10 5.87
C VAL A 22 5.68 -0.90 5.91
N VAL A 23 5.11 -1.07 7.11
CA VAL A 23 3.84 -1.80 7.29
C VAL A 23 2.69 -1.08 6.61
N LEU A 24 2.71 0.26 6.62
CA LEU A 24 1.73 1.08 5.91
C LEU A 24 1.89 0.93 4.39
N LEU A 25 3.12 0.97 3.87
CA LEU A 25 3.38 0.80 2.44
C LEU A 25 2.89 -0.57 1.94
N ILE A 26 3.23 -1.64 2.67
CA ILE A 26 2.82 -3.01 2.33
C ILE A 26 1.30 -3.17 2.36
N SER A 27 0.63 -2.56 3.33
CA SER A 27 -0.84 -2.66 3.43
C SER A 27 -1.56 -1.90 2.32
N MET A 28 -1.02 -0.76 1.86
CA MET A 28 -1.53 -0.06 0.67
C MET A 28 -1.38 -0.89 -0.60
N GLU A 29 -0.24 -1.55 -0.80
CA GLU A 29 -0.02 -2.43 -1.96
C GLU A 29 -0.98 -3.63 -1.95
N LEU A 30 -1.23 -4.22 -0.78
CA LEU A 30 -2.19 -5.32 -0.58
C LEU A 30 -3.63 -4.89 -0.88
N LEU A 31 -4.01 -3.68 -0.47
CA LEU A 31 -5.32 -3.11 -0.75
C LEU A 31 -5.55 -2.96 -2.27
N SER A 32 -4.56 -2.44 -2.96
CA SER A 32 -4.61 -2.23 -4.40
C SER A 32 -4.60 -3.53 -5.19
N LEU A 33 -3.89 -4.55 -4.71
CA LEU A 33 -3.95 -5.89 -5.30
C LEU A 33 -5.35 -6.50 -5.17
N ALA A 34 -6.02 -6.32 -4.02
CA ALA A 34 -7.40 -6.76 -3.82
C ALA A 34 -8.39 -6.02 -4.75
N LEU A 35 -8.20 -4.71 -4.94
CA LEU A 35 -8.96 -3.92 -5.92
C LEU A 35 -8.74 -4.40 -7.35
N MET A 36 -7.51 -4.74 -7.71
CA MET A 36 -7.16 -5.27 -9.02
C MET A 36 -7.89 -6.58 -9.31
N CYS A 37 -7.87 -7.53 -8.37
CA CYS A 37 -8.54 -8.81 -8.57
C CYS A 37 -10.08 -8.66 -8.67
N LEU A 38 -10.67 -7.75 -7.88
CA LEU A 38 -12.10 -7.40 -7.99
C LEU A 38 -12.47 -6.76 -9.34
N CYS A 39 -11.58 -5.94 -9.92
CA CYS A 39 -11.86 -5.20 -11.15
C CYS A 39 -11.48 -5.94 -12.43
N TRP A 40 -10.73 -7.04 -12.32
CA TRP A 40 -10.15 -7.79 -13.45
C TRP A 40 -11.21 -8.28 -14.47
N GLY A 41 -12.39 -8.68 -13.99
CA GLY A 41 -13.44 -9.24 -14.84
C GLY A 41 -14.28 -8.22 -15.62
N CYS A 42 -14.37 -6.97 -15.15
CA CYS A 42 -15.33 -5.99 -15.68
C CYS A 42 -14.69 -4.88 -16.52
N TYR A 43 -13.45 -4.48 -16.19
CA TYR A 43 -12.82 -3.29 -16.78
C TYR A 43 -11.32 -3.50 -17.04
N TRP A 44 -10.99 -4.40 -17.97
CA TRP A 44 -9.60 -4.78 -18.24
C TRP A 44 -8.70 -3.59 -18.61
N VAL A 45 -9.15 -2.68 -19.48
CA VAL A 45 -8.36 -1.50 -19.89
C VAL A 45 -8.03 -0.60 -18.69
N TYR A 46 -9.00 -0.36 -17.81
CA TYR A 46 -8.78 0.42 -16.60
C TYR A 46 -7.94 -0.32 -15.57
N GLY A 47 -8.04 -1.65 -15.49
CA GLY A 47 -7.18 -2.49 -14.65
C GLY A 47 -5.71 -2.38 -15.03
N VAL A 48 -5.38 -2.42 -16.34
CA VAL A 48 -4.00 -2.26 -16.80
C VAL A 48 -3.45 -0.86 -16.49
N TRP A 49 -4.27 0.18 -16.66
CA TRP A 49 -3.88 1.54 -16.28
C TRP A 49 -3.65 1.69 -14.78
N PHE A 50 -4.53 1.09 -13.97
CA PHE A 50 -4.38 1.04 -12.52
C PHE A 50 -3.11 0.32 -12.08
N LEU A 51 -2.76 -0.82 -12.71
CA LEU A 51 -1.48 -1.50 -12.49
C LEU A 51 -0.27 -0.60 -12.76
N MET A 52 -0.31 0.16 -13.85
CA MET A 52 0.78 1.07 -14.20
C MET A 52 0.98 2.15 -13.13
N VAL A 53 -0.11 2.74 -12.64
CA VAL A 53 -0.07 3.74 -11.55
C VAL A 53 0.42 3.11 -10.25
N MET A 54 0.03 1.87 -9.95
CA MET A 54 0.47 1.14 -8.77
C MET A 54 1.98 0.93 -8.72
N VAL A 55 2.59 0.56 -9.84
CA VAL A 55 4.06 0.42 -9.91
C VAL A 55 4.74 1.75 -9.61
N VAL A 56 4.24 2.86 -10.17
CA VAL A 56 4.79 4.20 -9.92
C VAL A 56 4.64 4.59 -8.45
N HIS A 57 3.47 4.34 -7.86
CA HIS A 57 3.23 4.61 -6.44
C HIS A 57 4.17 3.79 -5.53
N SER A 58 4.41 2.52 -5.84
CA SER A 58 5.31 1.63 -5.11
C SER A 58 6.77 2.13 -5.14
N VAL A 59 7.25 2.58 -6.31
CA VAL A 59 8.58 3.18 -6.47
C VAL A 59 8.71 4.46 -5.64
N ILE A 60 7.70 5.35 -5.71
CA ILE A 60 7.69 6.60 -4.93
C ILE A 60 7.67 6.28 -3.43
N GLY A 61 6.82 5.35 -2.99
CA GLY A 61 6.72 4.96 -1.59
C GLY A 61 8.04 4.40 -1.04
N MET A 62 8.76 3.60 -1.83
CA MET A 62 10.09 3.10 -1.49
C MET A 62 11.14 4.22 -1.39
N LEU A 63 11.12 5.20 -2.31
CA LEU A 63 12.01 6.36 -2.26
C LEU A 63 11.77 7.21 -1.01
N VAL A 64 10.51 7.45 -0.67
CA VAL A 64 10.14 8.15 0.57
C VAL A 64 10.62 7.37 1.79
N LEU A 65 10.46 6.05 1.80
CA LEU A 65 10.96 5.18 2.89
C LEU A 65 12.46 5.31 3.11
N LEU A 66 13.25 5.27 2.04
CA LEU A 66 14.71 5.47 2.12
C LEU A 66 15.07 6.86 2.63
N TRP A 67 14.31 7.88 2.23
CA TRP A 67 14.48 9.24 2.73
C TRP A 67 14.19 9.32 4.22
N VAL A 68 13.08 8.75 4.69
CA VAL A 68 12.70 8.67 6.10
C VAL A 68 13.78 7.98 6.94
N ILE A 69 14.24 6.81 6.51
CA ILE A 69 15.29 6.06 7.22
C ILE A 69 16.59 6.87 7.27
N ARG A 70 16.92 7.63 6.22
CA ARG A 70 18.12 8.47 6.20
C ARG A 70 18.03 9.66 7.16
N TYR A 71 16.85 10.26 7.33
CA TYR A 71 16.66 11.41 8.23
C TYR A 71 16.52 11.01 9.70
N PHE A 72 15.73 9.97 9.98
CA PHE A 72 15.36 9.61 11.35
C PHE A 72 16.15 8.40 11.89
N GLY A 73 16.91 7.69 11.04
CA GLY A 73 17.63 6.47 11.42
C GLY A 73 16.72 5.29 11.77
N SER A 74 15.40 5.45 11.68
CA SER A 74 14.39 4.44 11.99
C SER A 74 13.16 4.61 11.11
N ASP A 75 12.48 3.50 10.84
CA ASP A 75 11.25 3.39 10.08
C ASP A 75 9.98 3.50 10.96
N LYS A 76 10.15 3.69 12.27
CA LYS A 76 9.05 3.79 13.23
C LYS A 76 8.41 5.16 13.15
N VAL A 77 7.10 5.19 12.88
CA VAL A 77 6.30 6.42 12.83
C VAL A 77 6.40 7.24 14.12
N GLY A 78 6.65 6.58 15.26
CA GLY A 78 6.86 7.24 16.56
C GLY A 78 8.14 8.07 16.70
N SER A 79 9.11 7.99 15.76
CA SER A 79 10.29 8.88 15.78
C SER A 79 10.06 10.21 15.05
N PHE A 80 8.88 10.41 14.44
CA PHE A 80 8.51 11.67 13.79
C PHE A 80 7.92 12.72 14.75
N VAL A 81 7.73 12.35 16.02
CA VAL A 81 7.28 13.24 17.11
C VAL A 81 8.46 13.66 17.96
#